data_AF-A0A8E0V386-F1
#
_entry.id   AF-A0A8E0V386-F1
#
_cell.length_a   1.000
_cell.length_b   1.000
_cell.length_c   1.000
_cell.angle_alpha   90.00
_cell.angle_beta   90.00
_cell.angle_gamma   90.00
#
_symmetry.space_group_name_H-M   'P 1'
#
loop_
_entity.id
_entity.type
_entity.pdbx_description
1 polymer ?
#
loop_
_entity_poly.entity_id
_entity_poly.type
_entity_poly.pdbx_seq_one_letter_code
_entity_poly.pdbx_strand_id
1 'polypeptide(L)'
;MSGERLENDADYGRLPFDLFVLERWDHDAAENSEEQWERLVWEWQKLTLIERWPYQRRAESESSPDEISEEIRRVLATHQTVHERNVSLVSSTGLQTVWLRICYDPDLASKDEELRRRSVAPGWCAGWNKILDDPTRYDFDDGSEDSWRQVLVCVPGITDFGGIIDENGDGSDLQYKTGQNDQYLVVQAEEEREDWRDLAVAELKTQAGLYLLDREAIESGLIKILWLDEHGNVAWDNQLDAITSDLEGLMGALMNFTSLVELTNYDGTRGAMIKR
;
A
#
# COMPACT_ATOMS: atom_id res chain seq x y z
N MET A 1 -5.02 -0.79 -24.86
CA MET A 1 -4.73 0.08 -23.71
C MET A 1 -5.20 1.48 -24.08
N SER A 2 -6.33 1.92 -23.55
CA SER A 2 -6.66 3.35 -23.55
C SER A 2 -5.54 4.05 -22.79
N GLY A 3 -4.98 5.12 -23.34
CA GLY A 3 -3.92 5.88 -22.65
C GLY A 3 -4.48 6.41 -21.33
N GLU A 4 -4.05 5.79 -20.23
CA GLU A 4 -4.36 6.28 -18.90
C GLU A 4 -3.78 7.68 -18.75
N ARG A 5 -4.54 8.58 -18.15
CA ARG A 5 -4.14 9.95 -17.93
C ARG A 5 -3.52 10.07 -16.54
N LEU A 6 -2.39 10.76 -16.47
CA LEU A 6 -1.78 11.14 -15.20
C LEU A 6 -2.70 12.11 -14.47
N GLU A 7 -3.10 11.76 -13.26
CA GLU A 7 -3.86 12.65 -12.37
C GLU A 7 -2.98 13.84 -11.99
N ASN A 8 -3.59 15.02 -11.83
CA ASN A 8 -2.82 16.24 -11.53
C ASN A 8 -2.02 16.12 -10.23
N ASP A 9 -2.62 15.46 -9.22
CA ASP A 9 -1.98 15.27 -7.91
C ASP A 9 -0.92 14.16 -7.95
N ALA A 10 -0.91 13.34 -9.00
CA ALA A 10 0.11 12.33 -9.25
C ALA A 10 1.21 12.83 -10.21
N ASP A 11 1.17 14.09 -10.65
CA ASP A 11 2.16 14.64 -11.57
C ASP A 11 3.57 14.58 -10.97
N TYR A 12 4.59 14.57 -11.82
CA TYR A 12 5.97 14.44 -11.41
C TYR A 12 6.39 15.62 -10.52
N GLY A 13 6.91 15.31 -9.32
CA GLY A 13 7.25 16.30 -8.29
C GLY A 13 6.10 16.61 -7.33
N ARG A 14 4.93 15.96 -7.47
CA ARG A 14 3.78 16.15 -6.57
C ARG A 14 3.70 15.11 -5.47
N LEU A 15 4.27 13.91 -5.66
CA LEU A 15 4.23 12.89 -4.61
C LEU A 15 5.29 13.20 -3.54
N PRO A 16 5.02 12.89 -2.25
CA PRO A 16 6.01 13.05 -1.17
C PRO A 16 7.33 12.36 -1.48
N PHE A 17 7.26 11.14 -2.02
CA PHE A 17 8.44 10.39 -2.44
C PHE A 17 9.21 11.06 -3.58
N ASP A 18 8.55 11.78 -4.50
CA ASP A 18 9.27 12.52 -5.55
C ASP A 18 10.15 13.61 -4.94
N LEU A 19 9.63 14.32 -3.93
CA LEU A 19 10.37 15.38 -3.23
C LEU A 19 11.58 14.80 -2.47
N PHE A 20 11.42 13.60 -1.91
CA PHE A 20 12.51 12.86 -1.29
C PHE A 20 13.60 12.46 -2.29
N VAL A 21 13.20 11.90 -3.44
CA VAL A 21 14.14 11.54 -4.51
C VAL A 21 14.84 12.78 -5.04
N LEU A 22 14.12 13.86 -5.28
CA LEU A 22 14.64 15.15 -5.73
C LEU A 22 15.76 15.72 -4.84
N GLU A 23 15.66 15.52 -3.52
CA GLU A 23 16.67 16.01 -2.58
C GLU A 23 17.91 15.13 -2.49
N ARG A 24 17.80 13.86 -2.88
CA ARG A 24 18.83 12.83 -2.61
C ARG A 24 19.39 12.17 -3.86
N TRP A 25 18.83 12.50 -5.02
CA TRP A 25 19.34 12.04 -6.29
C TRP A 25 20.71 12.67 -6.57
N ASP A 26 21.71 11.83 -6.71
CA ASP A 26 23.08 12.18 -7.05
C ASP A 26 23.35 11.83 -8.52
N HIS A 27 23.45 12.87 -9.35
CA HIS A 27 23.73 12.76 -10.79
C HIS A 27 25.17 12.31 -11.08
N ASP A 28 26.08 12.48 -10.12
CA ASP A 28 27.49 12.13 -10.24
C ASP A 28 27.80 10.76 -9.60
N ALA A 29 26.77 10.05 -9.11
CA ALA A 29 26.92 8.76 -8.48
C ALA A 29 27.51 7.72 -9.46
N ALA A 30 28.36 6.85 -8.93
CA ALA A 30 28.97 5.76 -9.70
C ALA A 30 28.00 4.58 -9.95
N GLU A 31 26.96 4.47 -9.13
CA GLU A 31 25.85 3.51 -9.28
C GLU A 31 24.97 3.87 -10.48
N ASN A 32 24.31 2.87 -11.05
CA ASN A 32 23.36 3.14 -12.14
C ASN A 32 22.03 3.69 -11.59
N SER A 33 21.18 4.25 -12.47
CA SER A 33 19.92 4.88 -12.04
C SER A 33 18.96 3.92 -11.34
N GLU A 34 18.95 2.64 -11.71
CA GLU A 34 18.09 1.61 -11.11
C GLU A 34 18.53 1.26 -9.70
N GLU A 35 19.83 1.05 -9.49
CA GLU A 35 20.43 0.81 -8.17
C GLU A 35 20.18 2.00 -7.22
N GLN A 36 20.36 3.21 -7.73
CA GLN A 36 20.11 4.43 -6.97
C GLN A 36 18.64 4.58 -6.59
N TRP A 37 17.73 4.33 -7.54
CA TRP A 37 16.29 4.35 -7.30
C TRP A 37 15.90 3.36 -6.20
N GLU A 38 16.31 2.09 -6.33
CA GLU A 38 16.00 1.06 -5.36
C GLU A 38 16.55 1.41 -3.97
N ARG A 39 17.78 1.91 -3.89
CA ARG A 39 18.37 2.39 -2.63
C ARG A 39 17.52 3.49 -1.99
N LEU A 40 17.09 4.49 -2.77
CA LEU A 40 16.25 5.58 -2.28
C LEU A 40 14.86 5.11 -1.83
N VAL A 41 14.25 4.14 -2.53
CA VAL A 41 13.01 3.51 -2.07
C VAL A 41 13.22 2.89 -0.70
N TRP A 42 14.26 2.07 -0.52
CA TRP A 42 14.48 1.40 0.77
C TRP A 42 14.91 2.37 1.88
N GLU A 43 15.55 3.49 1.54
CA GLU A 43 15.76 4.59 2.49
C GLU A 43 14.45 5.27 2.89
N TRP A 44 13.52 5.48 1.96
CA TRP A 44 12.18 5.99 2.25
C TRP A 44 11.40 5.05 3.15
N GLN A 45 11.39 3.75 2.85
CA GLN A 45 10.68 2.74 3.65
C GLN A 45 11.23 2.65 5.08
N LYS A 46 12.48 3.05 5.34
CA LYS A 46 13.02 3.12 6.72
C LYS A 46 12.50 4.29 7.53
N LEU A 47 12.00 5.34 6.88
CA LEU A 47 11.42 6.50 7.56
C LEU A 47 10.04 6.13 8.12
N THR A 48 9.73 6.66 9.31
CA THR A 48 8.37 6.74 9.84
C THR A 48 7.54 7.77 9.07
N LEU A 49 6.21 7.68 9.15
CA LEU A 49 5.32 8.68 8.56
C LEU A 49 5.55 10.09 9.14
N ILE A 50 5.91 10.18 10.43
CA ILE A 50 6.31 11.45 11.06
C ILE A 50 7.57 12.02 10.39
N GLU A 51 8.57 11.18 10.11
CA GLU A 51 9.78 11.61 9.38
C GLU A 51 9.50 11.95 7.91
N ARG A 52 8.45 11.36 7.32
CA ARG A 52 7.97 11.68 5.96
C ARG A 52 7.11 12.95 5.91
N TRP A 53 6.60 13.43 7.05
CA TRP A 53 5.73 14.62 7.13
C TRP A 53 6.25 15.86 6.39
N PRO A 54 7.54 16.24 6.48
CA PRO A 54 8.03 17.42 5.79
C PRO A 54 7.85 17.33 4.27
N TYR A 55 7.92 16.12 3.70
CA TYR A 55 7.67 15.85 2.29
C TYR A 55 6.17 15.88 1.98
N GLN A 56 5.35 15.24 2.81
CA GLN A 56 3.88 15.26 2.69
C GLN A 56 3.34 16.70 2.69
N ARG A 57 3.71 17.50 3.70
CA ARG A 57 3.27 18.89 3.83
C ARG A 57 3.66 19.74 2.63
N ARG A 58 4.84 19.50 2.03
CA ARG A 58 5.28 20.22 0.83
C ARG A 58 4.52 19.78 -0.42
N ALA A 59 4.27 18.48 -0.56
CA ALA A 59 3.46 17.92 -1.63
C ALA A 59 2.04 18.52 -1.62
N GLU A 60 1.41 18.60 -0.44
CA GLU A 60 0.06 19.16 -0.25
C GLU A 60 0.00 20.69 -0.32
N SER A 61 1.12 21.39 -0.16
CA SER A 61 1.14 22.84 -0.26
C SER A 61 0.75 23.29 -1.68
N GLU A 62 -0.07 24.34 -1.80
CA GLU A 62 -0.47 24.94 -3.09
C GLU A 62 0.73 25.38 -3.95
N SER A 63 1.89 25.51 -3.31
CA SER A 63 3.21 25.83 -3.85
C SER A 63 4.02 24.59 -4.28
N SER A 64 3.39 23.45 -4.60
CA SER A 64 4.12 22.28 -5.13
C SER A 64 5.02 22.71 -6.30
N PRO A 65 6.18 22.06 -6.46
CA PRO A 65 7.41 22.72 -6.84
C PRO A 65 7.29 23.52 -8.14
N ASP A 66 8.00 24.65 -8.19
CA ASP A 66 8.34 25.30 -9.46
C ASP A 66 8.85 24.25 -10.45
N GLU A 67 8.57 24.48 -11.74
CA GLU A 67 8.91 23.65 -12.90
C GLU A 67 10.10 22.68 -12.63
N ILE A 68 9.79 21.41 -12.35
CA ILE A 68 10.84 20.40 -12.15
C ILE A 68 11.69 20.29 -13.43
N SER A 69 12.99 20.03 -13.28
CA SER A 69 13.85 19.88 -14.44
C SER A 69 13.38 18.69 -15.29
N GLU A 70 13.47 18.82 -16.62
CA GLU A 70 13.15 17.72 -17.54
C GLU A 70 13.97 16.46 -17.27
N GLU A 71 15.19 16.64 -16.75
CA GLU A 71 16.06 15.53 -16.36
C GLU A 71 15.46 14.73 -15.20
N ILE A 72 15.05 15.39 -14.12
CA ILE A 72 14.39 14.70 -12.99
C ILE A 72 13.07 14.10 -13.45
N ARG A 73 12.27 14.82 -14.23
CA ARG A 73 11.02 14.28 -14.77
C ARG A 73 11.27 12.98 -15.51
N ARG A 74 12.34 12.93 -16.31
CA ARG A 74 12.74 11.72 -17.03
C ARG A 74 13.18 10.60 -16.10
N VAL A 75 13.91 10.90 -15.02
CA VAL A 75 14.27 9.89 -14.00
C VAL A 75 13.00 9.29 -13.38
N LEU A 76 12.12 10.12 -12.82
CA LEU A 76 10.88 9.65 -12.19
C LEU A 76 10.00 8.86 -13.18
N ALA A 77 9.88 9.35 -14.43
CA ALA A 77 9.11 8.68 -15.48
C ALA A 77 9.72 7.37 -15.97
N THR A 78 11.02 7.14 -15.71
CA THR A 78 11.69 5.88 -16.06
C THR A 78 11.35 4.79 -15.04
N HIS A 79 11.20 5.15 -13.77
CA HIS A 79 11.01 4.18 -12.69
C HIS A 79 9.54 3.94 -12.33
N GLN A 80 8.65 4.91 -12.58
CA GLN A 80 7.22 4.76 -12.33
C GLN A 80 6.37 5.06 -13.57
N THR A 81 5.44 4.15 -13.85
CA THR A 81 4.38 4.35 -14.84
C THR A 81 3.34 5.33 -14.34
N VAL A 82 2.55 5.89 -15.28
CA VAL A 82 1.39 6.73 -14.96
C VAL A 82 0.44 6.02 -13.99
N HIS A 83 0.20 4.72 -14.21
CA HIS A 83 -0.68 3.93 -13.35
C HIS A 83 -0.16 3.84 -11.92
N GLU A 84 1.12 3.46 -11.74
CA GLU A 84 1.77 3.34 -10.41
C GLU A 84 1.73 4.65 -9.62
N ARG A 85 1.86 5.78 -10.31
CA ARG A 85 1.74 7.11 -9.69
C ARG A 85 0.31 7.41 -9.25
N ASN A 86 -0.67 7.10 -10.09
CA ASN A 86 -2.09 7.22 -9.72
C ASN A 86 -2.46 6.28 -8.54
N VAL A 87 -1.86 5.07 -8.49
CA VAL A 87 -2.00 4.14 -7.37
C VAL A 87 -1.40 4.70 -6.08
N SER A 88 -0.43 5.62 -6.14
CA SER A 88 0.16 6.24 -4.94
C SER A 88 -0.74 7.31 -4.29
N LEU A 89 -1.81 7.77 -4.95
CA LEU A 89 -2.68 8.82 -4.40
C LEU A 89 -3.57 8.32 -3.27
N VAL A 90 -3.66 9.08 -2.18
CA VAL A 90 -4.63 8.80 -1.11
C VAL A 90 -6.03 9.21 -1.58
N SER A 91 -6.91 8.22 -1.76
CA SER A 91 -8.24 8.40 -2.36
C SER A 91 -9.40 8.38 -1.36
N SER A 92 -9.14 7.97 -0.11
CA SER A 92 -10.15 7.90 0.96
C SER A 92 -9.54 8.22 2.32
N THR A 93 -10.39 8.55 3.28
CA THR A 93 -9.97 8.74 4.68
C THR A 93 -9.83 7.41 5.44
N GLY A 94 -10.52 6.35 4.99
CA GLY A 94 -10.41 4.99 5.55
C GLY A 94 -9.21 4.21 5.01
N LEU A 95 -9.03 2.98 5.52
CA LEU A 95 -7.90 2.12 5.16
C LEU A 95 -7.98 1.73 3.67
N GLN A 96 -6.94 2.08 2.93
CA GLN A 96 -6.85 1.78 1.50
C GLN A 96 -6.18 0.43 1.25
N THR A 97 -6.65 -0.25 0.22
CA THR A 97 -6.14 -1.54 -0.20
C THR A 97 -5.67 -1.53 -1.66
N VAL A 98 -4.64 -2.31 -1.94
CA VAL A 98 -4.12 -2.52 -3.30
C VAL A 98 -4.32 -3.98 -3.68
N TRP A 99 -4.77 -4.21 -4.91
CA TRP A 99 -4.79 -5.54 -5.50
C TRP A 99 -3.47 -5.77 -6.23
N LEU A 100 -2.72 -6.82 -5.88
CA LEU A 100 -1.44 -7.14 -6.50
C LEU A 100 -1.41 -8.60 -6.94
N ARG A 101 -1.14 -8.82 -8.22
CA ARG A 101 -0.80 -10.13 -8.75
C ARG A 101 0.68 -10.21 -9.05
N ILE A 102 1.33 -11.25 -8.52
CA ILE A 102 2.75 -11.50 -8.76
C ILE A 102 3.08 -12.79 -9.49
N CYS A 103 2.11 -13.70 -9.65
CA CYS A 103 2.31 -14.97 -10.34
C CYS A 103 1.55 -15.02 -11.67
N TYR A 104 2.29 -15.20 -12.76
CA TYR A 104 1.74 -15.27 -14.12
C TYR A 104 2.00 -16.62 -14.81
N ASP A 105 2.16 -17.69 -14.03
CA ASP A 105 2.33 -19.05 -14.55
C ASP A 105 1.17 -19.42 -15.51
N PRO A 106 1.45 -19.75 -16.79
CA PRO A 106 0.44 -20.13 -17.76
C PRO A 106 -0.42 -21.33 -17.33
N ASP A 107 0.13 -22.26 -16.54
CA ASP A 107 -0.59 -23.44 -16.07
C ASP A 107 -1.68 -23.08 -15.03
N LEU A 108 -1.56 -21.91 -14.41
CA LEU A 108 -2.50 -21.39 -13.43
C LEU A 108 -3.51 -20.39 -14.02
N ALA A 109 -3.37 -20.03 -15.30
CA ALA A 109 -4.19 -19.00 -15.94
C ALA A 109 -5.70 -19.25 -15.83
N SER A 110 -6.14 -20.51 -16.00
CA SER A 110 -7.56 -20.88 -15.87
C SER A 110 -8.07 -20.74 -14.43
N LYS A 111 -7.23 -21.01 -13.42
CA LYS A 111 -7.60 -20.84 -12.01
C LYS A 111 -7.66 -19.36 -11.63
N ASP A 112 -6.71 -18.55 -12.09
CA ASP A 112 -6.74 -17.09 -11.88
C ASP A 112 -7.98 -16.46 -12.51
N GLU A 113 -8.33 -16.83 -13.74
CA GLU A 113 -9.55 -16.34 -14.39
C GLU A 113 -10.81 -16.73 -13.59
N GLU A 114 -10.86 -17.96 -13.08
CA GLU A 114 -11.93 -18.39 -12.20
C GLU A 114 -11.98 -17.61 -10.88
N LEU A 115 -10.81 -17.38 -10.25
CA LEU A 115 -10.69 -16.63 -9.01
C LEU A 115 -11.23 -15.21 -9.16
N ARG A 116 -10.80 -14.49 -10.20
CA ARG A 116 -11.27 -13.12 -10.53
C ARG A 116 -12.76 -13.06 -10.80
N ARG A 117 -13.27 -14.02 -11.58
CA ARG A 117 -14.70 -14.08 -11.90
C ARG A 117 -15.56 -14.25 -10.64
N ARG A 118 -15.05 -14.98 -9.64
CA ARG A 118 -15.78 -15.28 -8.40
C ARG A 118 -15.64 -14.19 -7.34
N SER A 119 -14.47 -13.58 -7.22
CA SER A 119 -14.20 -12.56 -6.20
C SER A 119 -14.91 -11.23 -6.44
N VAL A 120 -15.50 -11.01 -7.63
CA VAL A 120 -15.99 -9.69 -8.12
C VAL A 120 -14.87 -8.63 -8.13
N ALA A 121 -13.64 -9.03 -7.80
CA ALA A 121 -12.47 -8.20 -7.79
C ALA A 121 -11.83 -8.18 -9.18
N PRO A 122 -11.21 -7.06 -9.54
CA PRO A 122 -11.09 -5.85 -8.74
C PRO A 122 -12.26 -4.85 -8.93
N GLY A 123 -13.28 -5.23 -9.70
CA GLY A 123 -14.28 -4.28 -10.20
C GLY A 123 -15.55 -4.25 -9.36
N TRP A 124 -15.63 -3.27 -8.45
CA TRP A 124 -16.78 -2.33 -8.28
C TRP A 124 -16.52 -1.33 -7.12
N CYS A 125 -15.79 -1.73 -6.06
CA CYS A 125 -15.54 -0.87 -4.89
C CYS A 125 -14.06 -0.61 -4.56
N ALA A 126 -13.12 -1.44 -5.02
CA ALA A 126 -11.77 -0.91 -5.26
C ALA A 126 -11.96 0.09 -6.39
N GLY A 127 -11.64 1.37 -6.17
CA GLY A 127 -11.51 2.25 -7.32
C GLY A 127 -10.65 1.50 -8.35
N TRP A 128 -11.04 1.52 -9.63
CA TRP A 128 -10.32 0.81 -10.71
C TRP A 128 -8.85 1.26 -10.84
N ASN A 129 -8.43 2.19 -10.00
CA ASN A 129 -7.13 2.83 -9.87
C ASN A 129 -6.17 2.19 -8.84
N LYS A 130 -6.51 1.07 -8.17
CA LYS A 130 -5.63 0.40 -7.17
C LYS A 130 -5.30 -1.07 -7.52
N ILE A 131 -5.05 -1.34 -8.80
CA ILE A 131 -4.86 -2.71 -9.33
C ILE A 131 -3.50 -2.83 -10.02
N LEU A 132 -2.61 -3.61 -9.43
CA LEU A 132 -1.28 -3.89 -9.98
C LEU A 132 -1.29 -5.30 -10.58
N ASP A 133 -1.56 -5.34 -11.89
CA ASP A 133 -1.75 -6.57 -12.66
C ASP A 133 -1.19 -6.43 -14.08
N ASP A 134 0.13 -6.56 -14.20
CA ASP A 134 0.88 -6.51 -15.44
C ASP A 134 2.05 -7.50 -15.36
N PRO A 135 2.05 -8.60 -16.14
CA PRO A 135 3.13 -9.59 -16.12
C PRO A 135 4.50 -9.02 -16.49
N THR A 136 4.55 -7.92 -17.23
CA THR A 136 5.82 -7.30 -17.62
C THR A 136 6.46 -6.48 -16.50
N ARG A 137 5.71 -6.21 -15.43
CA ARG A 137 6.16 -5.38 -14.31
C ARG A 137 6.16 -6.10 -12.96
N TYR A 138 5.16 -6.96 -12.72
CA TYR A 138 4.90 -7.51 -11.39
C TYR A 138 5.15 -9.01 -11.29
N ASP A 139 5.71 -9.68 -12.30
CA ASP A 139 6.04 -11.11 -12.24
C ASP A 139 7.25 -11.35 -11.32
N PHE A 140 7.02 -11.16 -10.03
CA PHE A 140 8.02 -11.24 -8.96
C PHE A 140 8.06 -12.62 -8.30
N ASP A 141 7.10 -13.50 -8.58
CA ASP A 141 6.97 -14.80 -7.91
C ASP A 141 8.18 -15.70 -8.20
N ASP A 142 9.13 -15.70 -7.28
CA ASP A 142 10.30 -16.57 -7.24
C ASP A 142 10.15 -17.71 -6.23
N GLY A 143 8.95 -17.87 -5.65
CA GLY A 143 8.64 -18.82 -4.58
C GLY A 143 9.05 -18.37 -3.18
N SER A 144 9.60 -17.16 -3.00
CA SER A 144 9.85 -16.58 -1.69
C SER A 144 8.62 -15.87 -1.13
N GLU A 145 8.45 -15.93 0.21
CA GLU A 145 7.34 -15.27 0.92
C GLU A 145 7.36 -13.74 0.80
N ASP A 146 8.53 -13.15 0.53
CA ASP A 146 8.75 -11.70 0.48
C ASP A 146 8.87 -11.14 -0.95
N SER A 147 8.71 -11.98 -1.98
CA SER A 147 8.79 -11.57 -3.40
C SER A 147 7.90 -10.38 -3.75
N TRP A 148 6.71 -10.31 -3.15
CA TRP A 148 5.76 -9.21 -3.33
C TRP A 148 6.32 -7.85 -2.92
N ARG A 149 7.31 -7.77 -2.01
CA ARG A 149 7.89 -6.51 -1.52
C ARG A 149 8.51 -5.68 -2.64
N GLN A 150 8.88 -6.30 -3.75
CA GLN A 150 9.37 -5.60 -4.95
C GLN A 150 8.34 -4.58 -5.50
N VAL A 151 7.05 -4.76 -5.21
CA VAL A 151 6.04 -3.76 -5.53
C VAL A 151 6.32 -2.38 -4.91
N LEU A 152 6.99 -2.34 -3.75
CA LEU A 152 7.35 -1.09 -3.07
C LEU A 152 8.42 -0.33 -3.83
N VAL A 153 9.24 -1.00 -4.65
CA VAL A 153 10.21 -0.37 -5.56
C VAL A 153 9.49 0.35 -6.70
N CYS A 154 8.35 -0.19 -7.15
CA CYS A 154 7.52 0.42 -8.18
C CYS A 154 6.58 1.50 -7.61
N VAL A 155 6.02 1.27 -6.41
CA VAL A 155 5.00 2.11 -5.79
C VAL A 155 5.34 2.37 -4.31
N PRO A 156 6.34 3.22 -4.02
CA PRO A 156 6.79 3.46 -2.64
C PRO A 156 5.71 4.07 -1.76
N GLY A 157 4.77 4.81 -2.34
CA GLY A 157 3.70 5.51 -1.64
C GLY A 157 2.59 4.63 -1.07
N ILE A 158 2.61 3.30 -1.30
CA ILE A 158 1.61 2.39 -0.71
C ILE A 158 1.61 2.50 0.82
N THR A 159 2.79 2.63 1.44
CA THR A 159 2.92 2.68 2.91
C THR A 159 2.55 4.03 3.52
N ASP A 160 2.20 5.02 2.69
CA ASP A 160 1.79 6.36 3.12
C ASP A 160 0.27 6.51 3.27
N PHE A 161 -0.53 5.47 2.94
CA PHE A 161 -1.99 5.57 2.87
C PHE A 161 -2.68 5.89 4.20
N GLY A 162 -2.20 5.33 5.31
CA GLY A 162 -2.74 5.64 6.64
C GLY A 162 -2.46 7.09 7.02
N GLY A 163 -1.27 7.58 6.72
CA GLY A 163 -0.89 8.99 6.86
C GLY A 163 -0.94 9.50 8.31
N ILE A 164 -0.75 10.80 8.44
CA ILE A 164 -0.76 11.51 9.73
C ILE A 164 -1.66 12.73 9.67
N ILE A 165 -2.04 13.23 10.84
CA ILE A 165 -2.79 14.46 11.06
C ILE A 165 -1.87 15.42 11.82
N ASP A 166 -1.80 16.65 11.34
CA ASP A 166 -1.18 17.77 12.06
C ASP A 166 -2.29 18.54 12.77
N GLU A 167 -2.51 18.22 14.05
CA GLU A 167 -3.63 18.77 14.84
C GLU A 167 -3.55 20.29 14.99
N ASN A 168 -2.33 20.84 15.01
CA ASN A 168 -2.07 22.28 15.13
C ASN A 168 -1.84 22.97 13.77
N GLY A 169 -1.55 22.20 12.71
CA GLY A 169 -1.23 22.71 11.38
C GLY A 169 0.17 23.34 11.25
N ASP A 170 1.01 23.23 12.27
CA ASP A 170 2.38 23.79 12.30
C ASP A 170 3.48 22.71 12.43
N GLY A 171 3.08 21.44 12.48
CA GLY A 171 3.94 20.27 12.63
C GLY A 171 4.39 20.01 14.06
N SER A 172 3.85 20.73 15.07
CA SER A 172 4.20 20.53 16.47
C SER A 172 3.47 19.35 17.13
N ASP A 173 2.32 18.95 16.57
CA ASP A 173 1.47 17.89 17.10
C ASP A 173 1.02 16.97 15.97
N LEU A 174 1.85 15.96 15.70
CA LEU A 174 1.65 14.99 14.63
C LEU A 174 1.07 13.69 15.21
N GLN A 175 -0.11 13.31 14.73
CA GLN A 175 -0.83 12.13 15.17
C GLN A 175 -0.98 11.14 14.01
N TYR A 176 -0.74 9.86 14.26
CA TYR A 176 -1.09 8.84 13.27
C TYR A 176 -2.61 8.72 13.18
N LYS A 177 -3.17 8.61 11.97
CA LYS A 177 -4.64 8.43 11.83
C LYS A 177 -5.14 7.15 12.49
N THR A 178 -4.27 6.16 12.61
CA THR A 178 -4.54 4.89 13.29
C THR A 178 -4.50 5.01 14.81
N GLY A 179 -3.99 6.11 15.36
CA GLY A 179 -3.76 6.26 16.80
C GLY A 179 -2.50 5.57 17.30
N GLN A 180 -1.54 5.23 16.42
CA GLN A 180 -0.28 4.54 16.79
C GLN A 180 0.50 5.22 17.93
N ASN A 181 0.43 6.55 18.01
CA ASN A 181 1.08 7.36 19.05
C ASN A 181 0.10 7.97 20.07
N ASP A 182 -1.19 7.59 20.01
CA ASP A 182 -2.17 7.97 21.03
C ASP A 182 -2.03 7.01 22.23
N GLN A 183 -1.58 7.55 23.36
CA GLN A 183 -1.35 6.76 24.57
C GLN A 183 -2.61 6.04 25.07
N TYR A 184 -3.78 6.66 24.94
CA TYR A 184 -5.03 6.05 25.38
C TYR A 184 -5.38 4.85 24.49
N LEU A 185 -5.30 5.00 23.18
CA LEU A 185 -5.59 3.92 22.23
C LEU A 185 -4.58 2.77 22.34
N VAL A 186 -3.29 3.07 22.52
CA VAL A 186 -2.25 2.05 22.74
C VAL A 186 -2.53 1.25 24.01
N VAL A 187 -2.83 1.92 25.13
CA VAL A 187 -3.17 1.23 26.39
C VAL A 187 -4.42 0.37 26.22
N GLN A 188 -5.45 0.87 25.54
CA GLN A 188 -6.64 0.07 25.26
C GLN A 188 -6.33 -1.19 24.46
N ALA A 189 -5.53 -1.08 23.40
CA ALA A 189 -5.13 -2.24 22.59
C ALA A 189 -4.29 -3.25 23.40
N GLU A 190 -3.43 -2.79 24.30
CA GLU A 190 -2.63 -3.66 25.19
C GLU A 190 -3.48 -4.32 26.29
N GLU A 191 -4.53 -3.65 26.77
CA GLU A 191 -5.45 -4.16 27.80
C GLU A 191 -6.59 -5.02 27.22
N GLU A 192 -6.68 -5.15 25.90
CA GLU A 192 -7.65 -6.03 25.25
C GLU A 192 -7.51 -7.49 25.70
N ARG A 193 -8.57 -8.25 25.44
CA ARG A 193 -8.59 -9.69 25.71
C ARG A 193 -7.38 -10.36 25.04
N GLU A 194 -6.79 -11.32 25.76
CA GLU A 194 -5.57 -12.02 25.33
C GLU A 194 -5.68 -12.57 23.90
N ASP A 195 -6.88 -13.05 23.52
CA ASP A 195 -7.14 -13.59 22.19
C ASP A 195 -6.99 -12.55 21.05
N TRP A 196 -7.27 -11.26 21.30
CA TRP A 196 -7.31 -10.19 20.28
C TRP A 196 -6.24 -9.11 20.47
N ARG A 197 -5.47 -9.17 21.56
CA ARG A 197 -4.45 -8.17 21.88
C ARG A 197 -3.47 -7.94 20.74
N ASP A 198 -2.92 -9.02 20.19
CA ASP A 198 -1.92 -8.93 19.11
C ASP A 198 -2.53 -8.31 17.83
N LEU A 199 -3.80 -8.61 17.55
CA LEU A 199 -4.53 -8.03 16.43
C LEU A 199 -4.79 -6.54 16.64
N ALA A 200 -5.27 -6.14 17.83
CA ALA A 200 -5.52 -4.75 18.18
C ALA A 200 -4.23 -3.91 18.12
N VAL A 201 -3.11 -4.45 18.59
CA VAL A 201 -1.80 -3.80 18.50
C VAL A 201 -1.31 -3.72 17.05
N ALA A 202 -1.57 -4.73 16.22
CA ALA A 202 -1.20 -4.71 14.80
C ALA A 202 -2.05 -3.71 14.00
N GLU A 203 -3.32 -3.55 14.34
CA GLU A 203 -4.22 -2.59 13.73
C GLU A 203 -3.70 -1.16 13.87
N LEU A 204 -3.22 -0.77 15.06
CA LEU A 204 -2.64 0.55 15.30
C LEU A 204 -1.45 0.86 14.39
N LYS A 205 -0.72 -0.16 13.92
CA LYS A 205 0.45 -0.01 13.05
C LYS A 205 0.10 -0.02 11.56
N THR A 206 -1.10 -0.46 11.20
CA THR A 206 -1.46 -0.76 9.81
C THR A 206 -1.70 0.52 9.03
N GLN A 207 -0.92 0.73 7.97
CA GLN A 207 -1.05 1.89 7.07
C GLN A 207 -1.72 1.54 5.74
N ALA A 208 -1.62 0.29 5.29
CA ALA A 208 -2.22 -0.16 4.03
C ALA A 208 -2.58 -1.64 4.09
N GLY A 209 -3.55 -2.05 3.26
CA GLY A 209 -3.81 -3.46 2.98
C GLY A 209 -3.38 -3.86 1.57
N LEU A 210 -2.96 -5.10 1.39
CA LEU A 210 -2.55 -5.66 0.11
C LEU A 210 -3.25 -6.99 -0.12
N TYR A 211 -4.13 -7.06 -1.12
CA TYR A 211 -4.67 -8.32 -1.63
C TYR A 211 -3.63 -8.94 -2.55
N LEU A 212 -2.98 -10.01 -2.09
CA LEU A 212 -1.89 -10.67 -2.81
C LEU A 212 -2.36 -11.93 -3.51
N LEU A 213 -2.11 -11.97 -4.82
CA LEU A 213 -2.29 -13.14 -5.69
C LEU A 213 -0.92 -13.65 -6.13
N ASP A 214 -0.32 -14.47 -5.28
CA ASP A 214 0.85 -15.28 -5.59
C ASP A 214 0.44 -16.68 -6.08
N ARG A 215 1.42 -17.55 -6.35
CA ARG A 215 1.17 -18.93 -6.79
C ARG A 215 0.27 -19.68 -5.82
N GLU A 216 0.56 -19.61 -4.52
CA GLU A 216 -0.20 -20.33 -3.50
C GLU A 216 -1.66 -19.85 -3.45
N ALA A 217 -1.90 -18.55 -3.53
CA ALA A 217 -3.23 -17.97 -3.53
C ALA A 217 -4.05 -18.44 -4.75
N ILE A 218 -3.44 -18.46 -5.94
CA ILE A 218 -4.11 -18.92 -7.17
C ILE A 218 -4.35 -20.44 -7.13
N GLU A 219 -3.40 -21.21 -6.60
CA GLU A 219 -3.51 -22.67 -6.52
C GLU A 219 -4.61 -23.12 -5.56
N SER A 220 -4.66 -22.49 -4.39
CA SER A 220 -5.61 -22.78 -3.30
C SER A 220 -6.99 -22.15 -3.50
N GLY A 221 -7.06 -21.05 -4.27
CA GLY A 221 -8.26 -20.24 -4.41
C GLY A 221 -8.49 -19.27 -3.25
N LEU A 222 -7.50 -19.08 -2.39
CA LEU A 222 -7.56 -18.21 -1.21
C LEU A 222 -6.67 -16.98 -1.43
N ILE A 223 -7.29 -15.80 -1.46
CA ILE A 223 -6.57 -14.52 -1.61
C ILE A 223 -5.92 -14.19 -0.27
N LYS A 224 -4.63 -13.87 -0.28
CA LYS A 224 -3.91 -13.39 0.91
C LYS A 224 -4.20 -11.91 1.12
N ILE A 225 -4.40 -11.50 2.37
CA ILE A 225 -4.51 -10.08 2.76
C ILE A 225 -3.34 -9.79 3.68
N LEU A 226 -2.45 -8.91 3.24
CA LEU A 226 -1.32 -8.45 4.05
C LEU A 226 -1.62 -7.03 4.55
N TRP A 227 -1.57 -6.85 5.87
CA TRP A 227 -1.72 -5.56 6.52
C TRP A 227 -0.32 -5.01 6.78
N LEU A 228 0.02 -3.92 6.10
CA LEU A 228 1.37 -3.38 6.05
C LEU A 228 1.53 -2.24 7.05
N ASP A 229 2.67 -2.20 7.75
CA ASP A 229 3.08 -1.04 8.53
C ASP A 229 3.66 0.10 7.66
N GLU A 230 4.04 1.20 8.29
CA GLU A 230 4.64 2.36 7.62
C GLU A 230 5.97 2.03 6.90
N HIS A 231 6.61 0.91 7.24
CA HIS A 231 7.88 0.47 6.66
C HIS A 231 7.71 -0.63 5.59
N GLY A 232 6.47 -1.00 5.29
CA GLY A 232 6.17 -2.06 4.33
C GLY A 232 6.49 -3.46 4.86
N ASN A 233 6.48 -3.66 6.18
CA ASN A 233 6.50 -4.99 6.79
C ASN A 233 5.06 -5.45 7.07
N VAL A 234 4.85 -6.77 7.09
CA VAL A 234 3.56 -7.36 7.42
C VAL A 234 3.31 -7.26 8.93
N ALA A 235 2.45 -6.33 9.33
CA ALA A 235 1.96 -6.20 10.70
C ALA A 235 0.99 -7.34 11.05
N TRP A 236 0.14 -7.71 10.09
CA TRP A 236 -0.82 -8.80 10.21
C TRP A 236 -1.15 -9.44 8.87
N ASP A 237 -1.68 -10.65 8.88
CA ASP A 237 -2.09 -11.37 7.68
C ASP A 237 -3.40 -12.13 7.89
N ASN A 238 -4.20 -12.19 6.83
CA ASN A 238 -5.45 -12.92 6.76
C ASN A 238 -5.60 -13.61 5.39
N GLN A 239 -6.58 -14.51 5.31
CA GLN A 239 -6.97 -15.14 4.05
C GLN A 239 -8.44 -14.84 3.74
N LEU A 240 -8.75 -14.80 2.45
CA LEU A 240 -10.08 -14.56 1.93
C LEU A 240 -10.44 -15.62 0.89
N ASP A 241 -11.59 -16.25 1.07
CA ASP A 241 -12.10 -17.22 0.09
C ASP A 241 -12.90 -16.43 -0.94
N ALA A 242 -12.37 -16.34 -2.15
CA ALA A 242 -13.00 -15.61 -3.25
C ALA A 242 -14.42 -16.13 -3.62
N ILE A 243 -14.80 -17.33 -3.15
CA ILE A 243 -16.10 -17.95 -3.42
C ILE A 243 -17.11 -17.58 -2.35
N THR A 244 -16.68 -17.56 -1.08
CA THR A 244 -17.58 -17.47 0.07
C THR A 244 -17.55 -16.13 0.77
N SER A 245 -16.49 -15.33 0.60
CA SER A 245 -16.36 -14.02 1.21
C SER A 245 -16.99 -12.92 0.34
N ASP A 246 -17.79 -12.06 0.97
CA ASP A 246 -18.30 -10.80 0.45
C ASP A 246 -17.17 -9.75 0.44
N LEU A 247 -16.36 -9.79 -0.62
CA LEU A 247 -15.27 -8.84 -0.80
C LEU A 247 -15.78 -7.40 -0.93
N GLU A 248 -16.94 -7.18 -1.54
CA GLU A 248 -17.55 -5.86 -1.66
C GLU A 248 -17.92 -5.31 -0.28
N GLY A 249 -18.56 -6.12 0.56
CA GLY A 249 -18.86 -5.79 1.96
C GLY A 249 -17.60 -5.58 2.81
N LEU A 250 -16.54 -6.36 2.60
CA LEU A 250 -15.24 -6.16 3.26
C LEU A 250 -14.62 -4.81 2.88
N MET A 251 -14.57 -4.48 1.60
CA MET A 251 -14.03 -3.21 1.13
C MET A 251 -14.87 -2.02 1.61
N GLY A 252 -16.20 -2.14 1.57
CA GLY A 252 -17.11 -1.14 2.13
C GLY A 252 -16.90 -0.93 3.63
N ALA A 253 -16.60 -1.98 4.37
CA ALA A 253 -16.29 -1.89 5.81
C ALA A 253 -14.95 -1.20 6.08
N LEU A 254 -13.91 -1.53 5.30
CA LEU A 254 -12.59 -0.88 5.38
C LEU A 254 -12.65 0.63 5.11
N MET A 255 -13.46 1.04 4.12
CA MET A 255 -13.67 2.47 3.82
C MET A 255 -14.46 3.20 4.92
N ASN A 256 -15.34 2.49 5.64
CA ASN A 256 -16.16 3.04 6.72
C ASN A 256 -15.50 2.94 8.11
N PHE A 257 -14.17 2.78 8.17
CA PHE A 257 -13.41 2.68 9.44
C PHE A 257 -13.87 1.53 10.36
N THR A 258 -14.33 0.42 9.79
CA THR A 258 -14.52 -0.80 10.58
C THR A 258 -13.16 -1.29 11.07
N SER A 259 -13.05 -1.63 12.36
CA SER A 259 -11.77 -2.04 12.92
C SER A 259 -11.32 -3.38 12.34
N LEU A 260 -10.01 -3.62 12.30
CA LEU A 260 -9.47 -4.90 11.83
C LEU A 260 -9.99 -6.05 12.71
N VAL A 261 -10.13 -5.83 14.02
CA VAL A 261 -10.77 -6.77 14.96
C VAL A 261 -12.21 -7.12 14.56
N GLU A 262 -13.00 -6.13 14.15
CA GLU A 262 -14.37 -6.34 13.67
C GLU A 262 -14.42 -7.05 12.31
N LEU A 263 -13.41 -6.86 11.47
CA LEU A 263 -13.31 -7.52 10.16
C LEU A 263 -12.98 -9.00 10.29
N THR A 264 -12.14 -9.38 11.24
CA THR A 264 -11.81 -10.79 11.49
C THR A 264 -12.90 -11.54 12.27
N ASN A 265 -14.06 -10.89 12.53
CA ASN A 265 -15.11 -11.40 13.42
C ASN A 265 -14.56 -11.79 14.79
N TYR A 266 -13.58 -11.03 15.30
CA TYR A 266 -12.86 -11.38 16.52
C TYR A 266 -12.20 -12.76 16.40
N ASP A 267 -11.49 -13.02 15.31
CA ASP A 267 -10.51 -14.11 15.20
C ASP A 267 -9.14 -13.47 15.02
N GLY A 268 -8.45 -13.22 16.14
CA GLY A 268 -7.09 -12.70 16.24
C GLY A 268 -6.01 -13.75 15.97
N THR A 269 -6.32 -14.80 15.23
CA THR A 269 -5.31 -15.71 14.72
C THR A 269 -4.76 -15.20 13.39
N ARG A 270 -3.43 -15.19 13.24
CA ARG A 270 -2.79 -14.89 11.94
C ARG A 270 -3.18 -15.93 10.89
N GLY A 271 -3.35 -15.49 9.65
CA GLY A 271 -3.81 -16.33 8.55
C GLY A 271 -5.28 -16.75 8.67
N ALA A 272 -6.02 -16.22 9.66
CA ALA A 272 -7.44 -16.53 9.81
C ALA A 272 -8.24 -16.08 8.58
N MET A 273 -9.26 -16.88 8.27
CA MET A 273 -10.20 -16.61 7.19
C MET A 273 -11.15 -15.47 7.57
N ILE A 274 -11.18 -14.41 6.76
CA ILE A 274 -12.21 -13.37 6.86
C ILE A 274 -13.50 -13.89 6.20
N LYS A 275 -14.51 -14.15 7.03
CA LYS A 275 -15.85 -14.59 6.62
C LYS A 275 -16.81 -13.42 6.77
N ARG A 276 -17.00 -12.63 5.72
CA ARG A 276 -18.11 -11.67 5.63
C ARG A 276 -18.99 -12.05 4.46
#